data_AF-A0A7W0Q069-F1
#
_entry.id   AF-A0A7W0Q069-F1
#
_cell.length_a   1.000
_cell.length_b   1.000
_cell.length_c   1.000
_cell.angle_alpha   90.00
_cell.angle_beta   90.00
_cell.angle_gamma   90.00
#
_symmetry.space_group_name_H-M   'P 1'
#
loop_
_entity.id
_entity.type
_entity.pdbx_description
1 polymer ?
#
loop_
_entity_poly.entity_id
_entity_poly.type
_entity_poly.pdbx_seq_one_letter_code
_entity_poly.pdbx_strand_id
1 'polypeptide(L)'
;MIAAGRSKRPGASWPHMEPATQEELDSCPFCAGREDRTPPETLTIGDPWRIRVVPNLYPAFERQEVVVHAPEHVRSLAELDDEQVELVASAWRRRREAEPDGYLHALVNEGKAAGGSLAHSHSQLVWLPGPPPALTAERGEPDRDNVIVERGGLVATCPRAGRVPYELLIEPADPEPDAWTSGLLPAALQLLADLLRRLHTVCEGAVPVNAWLHTGTRWHLEVFPRLTVLAGVELGAGLYVNTVSPEVAAEQLRRTKS
;
A
#
# COMPACT_ATOMS: atom_id res chain seq x y z
N MET A 1 -13.74 14.93 -9.07
CA MET A 1 -15.20 15.13 -9.28
C MET A 1 -15.91 13.85 -8.86
N ILE A 2 -17.05 13.97 -8.16
CA ILE A 2 -17.90 12.83 -7.82
C ILE A 2 -18.97 12.62 -8.89
N ALA A 3 -19.06 11.41 -9.44
CA ALA A 3 -19.99 11.05 -10.52
C ALA A 3 -20.66 9.70 -10.25
N ALA A 4 -21.48 9.62 -9.18
CA ALA A 4 -22.10 8.38 -8.72
C ALA A 4 -22.88 7.62 -9.80
N GLY A 5 -23.51 8.30 -10.76
CA GLY A 5 -24.25 7.67 -11.87
C GLY A 5 -23.39 6.83 -12.83
N ARG A 6 -22.06 7.01 -12.86
CA ARG A 6 -21.13 6.23 -13.70
C ARG A 6 -20.98 4.77 -13.24
N SER A 7 -21.31 4.46 -11.98
CA SER A 7 -21.27 3.08 -11.45
C SER A 7 -22.28 2.14 -12.12
N LYS A 8 -23.32 2.67 -12.78
CA LYS A 8 -24.38 1.90 -13.44
C LYS A 8 -24.12 1.62 -14.93
N ARG A 9 -22.94 1.98 -15.45
CA ARG A 9 -22.62 1.79 -16.88
C ARG A 9 -22.50 0.30 -17.20
N PRO A 10 -22.96 -0.18 -18.38
CA PRO A 10 -22.69 -1.55 -18.81
C PRO A 10 -21.18 -1.86 -18.76
N GLY A 11 -20.81 -2.98 -18.10
CA GLY A 11 -19.42 -3.37 -17.87
C GLY A 11 -18.73 -2.71 -16.67
N ALA A 12 -19.46 -1.96 -15.84
CA ALA A 12 -18.95 -1.46 -14.56
C ALA A 12 -18.96 -2.58 -13.51
N SER A 13 -17.93 -3.42 -13.52
CA SER A 13 -17.60 -4.32 -12.41
C SER A 13 -16.26 -3.89 -11.83
N TRP A 14 -16.11 -4.03 -10.52
CA TRP A 14 -14.79 -3.84 -9.91
C TRP A 14 -13.88 -5.02 -10.26
N PRO A 15 -12.60 -4.77 -10.60
CA PRO A 15 -11.64 -5.84 -10.81
C PRO A 15 -11.30 -6.51 -9.48
N HIS A 16 -11.11 -7.83 -9.54
CA HIS A 16 -10.61 -8.63 -8.43
C HIS A 16 -9.21 -9.13 -8.72
N MET A 17 -8.45 -9.43 -7.67
CA MET A 17 -7.23 -10.19 -7.78
C MET A 17 -7.59 -11.66 -8.05
N GLU A 18 -7.17 -12.16 -9.20
CA GLU A 18 -7.31 -13.58 -9.53
C GLU A 18 -6.53 -14.43 -8.50
N PRO A 19 -7.02 -15.65 -8.19
CA PRO A 19 -6.23 -16.65 -7.47
C PRO A 19 -4.89 -16.89 -8.16
N ALA A 20 -3.84 -17.10 -7.37
CA ALA A 20 -2.55 -17.52 -7.93
C ALA A 20 -2.73 -18.89 -8.61
N THR A 21 -2.30 -18.98 -9.86
CA THR A 21 -2.24 -20.23 -10.62
C THR A 21 -1.20 -21.17 -10.00
N GLN A 22 -1.32 -22.48 -10.25
CA GLN A 22 -0.33 -23.45 -9.78
C GLN A 22 1.08 -23.14 -10.32
N GLU A 23 1.17 -22.67 -11.57
CA GLU A 23 2.43 -22.24 -12.17
C GLU A 23 3.05 -21.04 -11.43
N GLU A 24 2.25 -20.03 -11.07
CA GLU A 24 2.71 -18.89 -10.26
C GLU A 24 3.19 -19.36 -8.87
N LEU A 25 2.49 -20.31 -8.25
CA LEU A 25 2.89 -20.90 -6.97
C LEU A 25 4.19 -21.71 -7.07
N ASP A 26 4.40 -22.48 -8.14
CA ASP A 26 5.57 -23.34 -8.35
C ASP A 26 6.82 -22.55 -8.78
N SER A 27 6.60 -21.42 -9.47
CA SER A 27 7.67 -20.57 -9.99
C SER A 27 8.05 -19.42 -9.06
N CYS A 28 7.19 -19.04 -8.09
CA CYS A 28 7.42 -17.90 -7.21
C CYS A 28 8.82 -17.93 -6.54
N PRO A 29 9.69 -16.92 -6.77
CA PRO A 29 11.04 -16.89 -6.21
C PRO A 29 11.07 -16.46 -4.73
N PHE A 30 9.96 -15.95 -4.20
CA PHE A 30 9.89 -15.40 -2.85
C PHE A 30 9.51 -16.41 -1.78
N CYS A 31 8.86 -17.52 -2.16
CA CYS A 31 8.54 -18.60 -1.25
C CYS A 31 9.81 -19.22 -0.64
N ALA A 32 9.72 -19.67 0.62
CA ALA A 32 10.82 -20.37 1.29
C ALA A 32 11.31 -21.61 0.54
N GLY A 33 12.63 -21.86 0.61
CA GLY A 33 13.31 -22.93 -0.11
C GLY A 33 13.65 -22.60 -1.56
N ARG A 34 13.51 -21.33 -1.96
CA ARG A 34 13.82 -20.81 -3.30
C ARG A 34 14.68 -19.56 -3.24
N GLU A 35 15.44 -19.40 -2.16
CA GLU A 35 16.32 -18.26 -1.91
C GLU A 35 17.38 -18.10 -3.02
N ASP A 36 17.75 -19.21 -3.68
CA ASP A 36 18.62 -19.27 -4.85
C ASP A 36 18.06 -18.57 -6.11
N ARG A 37 16.76 -18.26 -6.12
CA ARG A 37 16.07 -17.57 -7.23
C ARG A 37 15.99 -16.06 -7.05
N THR A 38 16.55 -15.52 -5.97
CA THR A 38 16.65 -14.09 -5.70
C THR A 38 18.11 -13.66 -5.63
N PRO A 39 18.43 -12.36 -5.85
CA PRO A 39 19.74 -11.84 -5.47
C PRO A 39 20.03 -12.06 -3.97
N PRO A 40 21.31 -12.11 -3.55
CA PRO A 40 21.66 -12.30 -2.15
C PRO A 40 20.97 -11.31 -1.21
N GLU A 41 20.52 -11.77 -0.05
CA GLU A 41 19.79 -10.94 0.90
C GLU A 41 20.63 -9.77 1.41
N THR A 42 20.04 -8.57 1.43
CA THR A 42 20.60 -7.40 2.14
C THR A 42 20.18 -7.37 3.60
N LEU A 43 19.08 -8.04 3.95
CA LEU A 43 18.61 -8.21 5.32
C LEU A 43 17.76 -9.48 5.43
N THR A 44 17.93 -10.21 6.54
CA THR A 44 17.04 -11.31 6.94
C THR A 44 16.59 -11.09 8.39
N ILE A 45 15.31 -11.35 8.67
CA ILE A 45 14.74 -11.28 10.02
C ILE A 45 14.10 -12.63 10.35
N GLY A 46 14.47 -13.22 11.50
CA GLY A 46 14.02 -14.54 11.96
C GLY A 46 14.99 -15.67 11.60
N ASP A 47 14.91 -16.78 12.34
CA ASP A 47 15.61 -18.05 12.05
C ASP A 47 14.70 -19.24 12.44
N PRO A 48 14.11 -19.99 11.48
CA PRO A 48 14.15 -19.76 10.03
C PRO A 48 13.55 -18.38 9.65
N TRP A 49 13.91 -17.87 8.48
CA TRP A 49 13.56 -16.50 8.09
C TRP A 49 12.05 -16.26 8.04
N ARG A 50 11.63 -15.06 8.47
CA ARG A 50 10.25 -14.56 8.39
C ARG A 50 10.11 -13.39 7.41
N ILE A 51 11.14 -12.56 7.31
CA ILE A 51 11.26 -11.50 6.30
C ILE A 51 12.62 -11.61 5.62
N ARG A 52 12.64 -11.40 4.29
CA ARG A 52 13.87 -11.18 3.52
C ARG A 52 13.78 -9.86 2.80
N VAL A 53 14.90 -9.15 2.75
CA VAL A 53 15.10 -8.02 1.85
C VAL A 53 16.17 -8.39 0.86
N VAL A 54 15.87 -8.22 -0.42
CA VAL A 54 16.78 -8.53 -1.53
C VAL A 54 16.87 -7.32 -2.46
N PRO A 55 18.01 -7.09 -3.12
CA PRO A 55 18.09 -6.17 -4.25
C PRO A 55 17.04 -6.52 -5.31
N ASN A 56 16.44 -5.52 -5.93
CA ASN A 56 15.56 -5.77 -7.06
C ASN A 56 16.39 -6.28 -8.26
N LEU A 57 15.97 -7.41 -8.84
CA LEU A 57 16.67 -8.04 -9.98
C LEU A 57 16.60 -7.17 -11.26
N TYR A 58 15.58 -6.33 -11.38
CA TYR A 58 15.34 -5.44 -12.53
C TYR A 58 15.09 -4.01 -12.04
N PRO A 59 16.10 -3.32 -11.47
CA PRO A 59 15.90 -2.02 -10.84
C PRO A 59 15.64 -0.93 -11.89
N ALA A 60 14.65 -0.07 -11.62
CA ALA A 60 14.37 1.12 -12.42
C ALA A 60 15.09 2.37 -11.89
N PHE A 61 15.65 2.29 -10.68
CA PHE A 61 16.34 3.36 -9.98
C PHE A 61 17.72 2.89 -9.51
N GLU A 62 18.60 3.82 -9.15
CA GLU A 62 19.97 3.52 -8.71
C GLU A 62 19.99 2.50 -7.56
N ARG A 63 19.06 2.65 -6.62
CA ARG A 63 18.86 1.68 -5.54
C ARG A 63 17.39 1.37 -5.36
N GLN A 64 17.10 0.08 -5.50
CA GLN A 64 15.76 -0.46 -5.35
C GLN A 64 15.86 -1.85 -4.73
N GLU A 65 15.12 -2.07 -3.67
CA GLU A 65 15.04 -3.34 -2.97
C GLU A 65 13.60 -3.84 -2.88
N VAL A 66 13.46 -5.13 -2.65
CA VAL A 66 12.19 -5.82 -2.43
C VAL A 66 12.19 -6.40 -1.03
N VAL A 67 11.13 -6.13 -0.27
CA VAL A 67 10.87 -6.72 1.05
C VAL A 67 9.83 -7.81 0.86
N VAL A 68 10.25 -9.07 0.97
CA VAL A 68 9.36 -10.24 0.92
C VAL A 68 8.64 -10.35 2.26
N HIS A 69 7.30 -10.34 2.22
CA HIS A 69 6.48 -10.20 3.43
C HIS A 69 6.31 -11.47 4.25
N ALA A 70 6.48 -12.66 3.67
CA ALA A 70 6.36 -13.93 4.38
C ALA A 70 7.09 -15.09 3.65
N PRO A 71 7.44 -16.19 4.34
CA PRO A 71 7.97 -17.39 3.69
C PRO A 71 6.92 -18.18 2.90
N GLU A 72 5.68 -18.20 3.38
CA GLU A 72 4.53 -18.73 2.67
C GLU A 72 4.01 -17.75 1.61
N HIS A 73 3.31 -18.30 0.60
CA HIS A 73 2.78 -17.49 -0.49
C HIS A 73 1.52 -16.74 -0.05
N VAL A 74 1.70 -15.50 0.40
CA VAL A 74 0.62 -14.55 0.69
C VAL A 74 0.44 -13.60 -0.49
N ARG A 75 -0.79 -13.20 -0.80
CA ARG A 75 -1.08 -12.31 -1.96
C ARG A 75 -1.38 -10.88 -1.56
N SER A 76 -1.61 -10.65 -0.28
CA SER A 76 -1.91 -9.32 0.24
C SER A 76 -1.38 -9.13 1.65
N LEU A 77 -1.03 -7.89 1.99
CA LEU A 77 -0.85 -7.46 3.38
C LEU A 77 -2.07 -7.80 4.25
N ALA A 78 -3.27 -7.87 3.66
CA ALA A 78 -4.49 -8.29 4.35
C ALA A 78 -4.48 -9.75 4.82
N GLU A 79 -3.58 -10.59 4.30
CA GLU A 79 -3.43 -12.01 4.67
C GLU A 79 -2.40 -12.20 5.81
N LEU A 80 -1.68 -11.14 6.20
CA LEU A 80 -0.67 -11.18 7.27
C LEU A 80 -1.30 -10.94 8.65
N ASP A 81 -0.72 -11.56 9.68
CA ASP A 81 -1.02 -11.21 11.07
C ASP A 81 -0.25 -9.97 11.55
N ASP A 82 -0.65 -9.43 12.70
CA ASP A 82 -0.10 -8.19 13.24
C ASP A 82 1.41 -8.29 13.54
N GLU A 83 1.88 -9.48 13.94
CA GLU A 83 3.30 -9.72 14.23
C GLU A 83 4.12 -9.70 12.94
N GLN A 84 3.64 -10.35 11.89
CA GLN A 84 4.29 -10.37 10.59
C GLN A 84 4.32 -8.98 9.96
N VAL A 85 3.26 -8.19 10.09
CA VAL A 85 3.23 -6.78 9.64
C VAL A 85 4.22 -5.92 10.43
N GLU A 86 4.37 -6.15 11.73
CA GLU A 86 5.39 -5.46 12.54
C GLU A 86 6.81 -5.78 12.04
N LEU A 87 7.08 -7.02 11.62
CA LEU A 87 8.35 -7.39 11.01
C LEU A 87 8.59 -6.69 9.66
N VAL A 88 7.54 -6.48 8.84
CA VAL A 88 7.64 -5.66 7.61
C VAL A 88 8.05 -4.23 7.94
N ALA A 89 7.41 -3.61 8.94
CA ALA A 89 7.75 -2.28 9.42
C ALA A 89 9.21 -2.20 9.91
N SER A 90 9.65 -3.21 10.65
CA SER A 90 11.02 -3.35 11.14
C SER A 90 12.02 -3.47 9.99
N ALA A 91 11.71 -4.26 8.95
CA ALA A 91 12.56 -4.36 7.76
C ALA A 91 12.69 -3.01 7.05
N TRP A 92 11.59 -2.30 6.83
CA TRP A 92 11.62 -0.97 6.21
C TRP A 92 12.51 0.00 6.98
N ARG A 93 12.36 0.08 8.31
CA ARG A 93 13.18 0.95 9.18
C ARG A 93 14.66 0.57 9.14
N ARG A 94 14.99 -0.72 9.25
CA ARG A 94 16.38 -1.19 9.23
C ARG A 94 17.06 -0.88 7.89
N ARG A 95 16.33 -0.96 6.78
CA ARG A 95 16.85 -0.55 5.47
C ARG A 95 17.02 0.96 5.38
N ARG A 96 16.08 1.74 5.90
CA ARG A 96 16.21 3.20 6.02
C ARG A 96 17.44 3.62 6.85
N GLU A 97 17.68 2.97 7.99
CA GLU A 97 18.80 3.24 8.89
C GLU A 97 20.15 2.91 8.26
N ALA A 98 20.23 1.77 7.58
CA ALA A 98 21.44 1.34 6.89
C ALA A 98 21.78 2.21 5.68
N GLU A 99 20.77 2.83 5.04
CA GLU A 99 20.93 3.69 3.87
C GLU A 99 20.21 5.04 4.09
N PRO A 100 20.85 5.95 4.88
CA PRO A 100 20.24 7.19 5.35
C PRO A 100 20.15 8.29 4.29
N ASP A 101 20.84 8.16 3.16
CA ASP A 101 20.87 9.19 2.12
C ASP A 101 19.68 9.10 1.16
N GLY A 102 19.21 10.27 0.69
CA GLY A 102 18.09 10.36 -0.26
C GLY A 102 16.71 10.22 0.37
N TYR A 103 15.68 10.23 -0.48
CA TYR A 103 14.29 10.04 -0.08
C TYR A 103 13.91 8.57 -0.26
N LEU A 104 13.65 7.86 0.83
CA LEU A 104 13.14 6.49 0.76
C LEU A 104 11.64 6.50 0.47
N HIS A 105 11.26 6.05 -0.73
CA HIS A 105 9.88 5.82 -1.13
C HIS A 105 9.53 4.33 -0.97
N ALA A 106 8.85 4.00 0.13
CA ALA A 106 8.33 2.66 0.37
C ALA A 106 6.92 2.54 -0.22
N LEU A 107 6.69 1.44 -0.96
CA LEU A 107 5.43 1.20 -1.65
C LEU A 107 5.09 -0.28 -1.73
N VAL A 108 3.80 -0.58 -1.92
CA VAL A 108 3.23 -1.91 -2.08
C VAL A 108 2.30 -1.88 -3.29
N ASN A 109 2.47 -2.85 -4.19
CA ASN A 109 1.63 -3.01 -5.38
C ASN A 109 1.05 -4.43 -5.37
N GLU A 110 -0.26 -4.56 -5.18
CA GLU A 110 -0.94 -5.85 -5.12
C GLU A 110 -1.90 -6.00 -6.30
N GLY A 111 -1.76 -7.11 -7.03
CA GLY A 111 -2.57 -7.43 -8.20
C GLY A 111 -2.11 -6.77 -9.51
N LYS A 112 -2.44 -7.43 -10.63
CA LYS A 112 -1.98 -7.06 -11.98
C LYS A 112 -2.39 -5.63 -12.39
N ALA A 113 -3.59 -5.19 -12.02
CA ALA A 113 -4.08 -3.84 -12.35
C ALA A 113 -3.39 -2.69 -11.55
N ALA A 114 -2.68 -3.05 -10.47
CA ALA A 114 -1.83 -2.15 -9.70
C ALA A 114 -0.35 -2.19 -10.14
N GLY A 115 -0.01 -2.99 -11.16
CA GLY A 115 1.37 -3.18 -11.60
C GLY A 115 2.16 -4.22 -10.77
N GLY A 116 1.50 -5.03 -9.96
CA GLY A 116 2.12 -6.18 -9.30
C GLY A 116 2.53 -7.24 -10.34
N SER A 117 3.82 -7.49 -10.47
CA SER A 117 4.38 -8.49 -11.40
C SER A 117 4.43 -9.91 -10.80
N LEU A 118 4.50 -10.00 -9.48
CA LEU A 118 4.45 -11.25 -8.71
C LEU A 118 3.22 -11.23 -7.80
N ALA A 119 2.54 -12.38 -7.70
CA ALA A 119 1.39 -12.53 -6.82
C ALA A 119 1.77 -12.52 -5.34
N HIS A 120 2.99 -12.97 -4.99
CA HIS A 120 3.47 -12.96 -3.61
C HIS A 120 3.62 -11.50 -3.13
N SER A 121 2.92 -11.11 -2.06
CA SER A 121 2.91 -9.75 -1.50
C SER A 121 4.32 -9.35 -1.05
N HIS A 122 4.73 -8.17 -1.52
CA HIS A 122 6.02 -7.61 -1.21
C HIS A 122 5.94 -6.10 -1.27
N SER A 123 6.83 -5.44 -0.52
CA SER A 123 7.06 -4.02 -0.66
C SER A 123 8.25 -3.77 -1.56
N GLN A 124 8.30 -2.59 -2.15
CA GLN A 124 9.49 -2.07 -2.80
C GLN A 124 9.98 -0.86 -2.02
N LEU A 125 11.29 -0.81 -1.82
CA LEU A 125 12.00 0.29 -1.21
C LEU A 125 12.83 0.96 -2.29
N VAL A 126 12.47 2.20 -2.65
CA VAL A 126 13.12 2.95 -3.72
C VAL A 126 13.79 4.18 -3.14
N TRP A 127 15.10 4.33 -3.33
CA TRP A 127 15.81 5.55 -2.91
C TRP A 127 15.81 6.55 -4.06
N LEU A 128 15.00 7.60 -3.90
CA LEU A 128 14.89 8.71 -4.84
C LEU A 128 15.92 9.80 -4.51
N PRO A 129 16.41 10.56 -5.51
CA PRO A 129 17.35 11.66 -5.29
C PRO A 129 16.75 12.83 -4.49
N GLY A 130 15.42 12.89 -4.39
CA GLY A 130 14.70 13.87 -3.59
C GLY A 130 13.23 13.49 -3.45
N PRO A 131 12.44 14.25 -2.67
CA PRO A 131 11.02 13.98 -2.49
C PRO A 131 10.24 14.00 -3.82
N PRO A 132 9.23 13.14 -3.99
CA PRO A 132 8.43 13.12 -5.20
C PRO A 132 7.62 14.43 -5.35
N PRO A 133 7.34 14.89 -6.59
CA PRO A 133 6.62 16.14 -6.83
C PRO A 133 5.25 16.25 -6.14
N ALA A 134 4.59 15.12 -5.92
CA ALA A 134 3.30 15.04 -5.22
C ALA A 134 3.39 15.58 -3.79
N LEU A 135 4.47 15.26 -3.06
CA LEU A 135 4.67 15.72 -1.68
C LEU A 135 4.79 17.25 -1.60
N THR A 136 5.45 17.88 -2.58
CA THR A 136 5.55 19.35 -2.67
C THR A 136 4.22 20.04 -3.00
N ALA A 137 3.27 19.32 -3.59
CA ALA A 137 1.94 19.83 -3.93
C ALA A 137 0.94 19.68 -2.79
N GLU A 138 1.20 18.80 -1.82
CA GLU A 138 0.36 18.64 -0.63
C GLU A 138 0.39 19.91 0.23
N ARG A 139 -0.75 20.58 0.28
CA ARG A 139 -1.01 21.74 1.11
C ARG A 139 -2.35 21.55 1.78
N GLY A 140 -2.41 21.80 3.09
CA GLY A 140 -3.66 21.78 3.84
C GLY A 140 -3.52 21.06 5.19
N GLU A 141 -4.51 21.28 6.03
CA GLU A 141 -4.67 20.55 7.29
C GLU A 141 -5.17 19.12 7.02
N PRO A 142 -4.91 18.18 7.95
CA PRO A 142 -5.52 16.86 7.92
C PRO A 142 -7.03 16.92 7.70
N ASP A 143 -7.51 16.20 6.69
CA ASP A 143 -8.94 16.10 6.42
C ASP A 143 -9.58 15.10 7.38
N ARG A 144 -10.45 15.62 8.27
CA ARG A 144 -11.11 14.85 9.34
C ARG A 144 -12.61 14.69 9.14
N ASP A 145 -13.15 14.97 7.94
CA ASP A 145 -14.60 14.85 7.73
C ASP A 145 -15.06 13.41 7.59
N ASN A 146 -14.25 12.59 6.90
CA ASN A 146 -14.62 11.25 6.45
C ASN A 146 -13.79 10.19 7.19
N VAL A 147 -13.75 10.30 8.51
CA VAL A 147 -12.98 9.40 9.39
C VAL A 147 -13.55 8.00 9.39
N ILE A 148 -12.73 7.00 9.04
CA ILE A 148 -13.08 5.59 9.10
C ILE A 148 -12.83 5.05 10.52
N VAL A 149 -11.66 5.32 11.08
CA VAL A 149 -11.29 4.83 12.41
C VAL A 149 -10.19 5.70 13.01
N GLU A 150 -10.27 5.90 14.32
CA GLU A 150 -9.19 6.44 15.14
C GLU A 150 -8.73 5.34 16.10
N ARG A 151 -7.44 4.97 16.05
CA ARG A 151 -6.91 3.85 16.84
C ARG A 151 -5.42 4.06 17.11
N GLY A 152 -5.03 4.00 18.39
CA GLY A 152 -3.62 3.97 18.78
C GLY A 152 -2.82 5.20 18.31
N GLY A 153 -3.41 6.40 18.37
CA GLY A 153 -2.74 7.63 17.91
C GLY A 153 -2.72 7.82 16.39
N LEU A 154 -3.43 6.97 15.63
CA LEU A 154 -3.60 7.08 14.19
C LEU A 154 -5.04 7.37 13.83
N VAL A 155 -5.24 8.04 12.70
CA VAL A 155 -6.54 8.26 12.09
C VAL A 155 -6.50 7.84 10.63
N ALA A 156 -7.50 7.07 10.24
CA ALA A 156 -7.71 6.68 8.85
C ALA A 156 -8.95 7.36 8.28
N THR A 157 -8.85 7.95 7.10
CA THR A 157 -9.94 8.70 6.45
C THR A 157 -10.08 8.36 4.96
N CYS A 158 -11.24 8.66 4.38
CA CYS A 158 -11.37 8.82 2.93
C CYS A 158 -11.25 10.31 2.59
N PRO A 159 -10.21 10.79 1.88
CA PRO A 159 -10.03 12.22 1.66
C PRO A 159 -11.21 12.81 0.87
N ARG A 160 -11.69 14.00 1.26
CA ARG A 160 -12.80 14.75 0.62
C ARG A 160 -12.55 14.98 -0.86
N ALA A 161 -11.29 15.18 -1.25
CA ALA A 161 -10.85 15.30 -2.64
C ALA A 161 -10.38 13.98 -3.25
N GLY A 162 -10.84 12.84 -2.73
CA GLY A 162 -10.48 11.50 -3.19
C GLY A 162 -10.64 11.32 -4.69
N ARG A 163 -9.54 10.94 -5.32
CA ARG A 163 -9.29 10.65 -6.73
C ARG A 163 -10.00 9.38 -7.17
N VAL A 164 -10.00 8.32 -6.34
CA VAL A 164 -10.59 7.02 -6.70
C VAL A 164 -11.55 6.49 -5.64
N PRO A 165 -12.47 5.57 -6.01
CA PRO A 165 -13.34 4.92 -5.04
C PRO A 165 -12.52 4.27 -3.92
N TYR A 166 -12.91 4.55 -2.67
CA TYR A 166 -12.24 4.04 -1.46
C TYR A 166 -10.75 4.38 -1.35
N GLU A 167 -10.30 5.50 -1.92
CA GLU A 167 -8.99 6.05 -1.54
C GLU A 167 -8.91 6.27 -0.03
N LEU A 168 -7.78 5.88 0.56
CA LEU A 168 -7.57 5.93 2.02
C LEU A 168 -6.32 6.74 2.33
N LEU A 169 -6.39 7.45 3.44
CA LEU A 169 -5.27 8.10 4.09
C LEU A 169 -5.14 7.55 5.50
N ILE A 170 -3.93 7.20 5.93
CA ILE A 170 -3.63 6.80 7.32
C ILE A 170 -2.50 7.68 7.83
N GLU A 171 -2.75 8.40 8.91
CA GLU A 171 -1.82 9.40 9.43
C GLU A 171 -1.85 9.45 10.97
N PRO A 172 -0.80 9.99 11.61
CA PRO A 172 -0.86 10.36 13.03
C PRO A 172 -2.04 11.28 13.34
N ALA A 173 -2.68 11.05 14.48
CA ALA A 173 -3.70 11.95 15.02
C ALA A 173 -3.09 13.33 15.28
N ASP A 174 -1.92 13.35 15.91
CA ASP A 174 -1.05 14.52 16.07
C ASP A 174 0.04 14.48 14.97
N PRO A 175 0.05 15.42 14.00
CA PRO A 175 0.94 15.36 12.85
C PRO A 175 2.43 15.25 13.23
N GLU A 176 3.11 14.28 12.64
CA GLU A 176 4.56 14.08 12.76
C GLU A 176 5.22 14.19 11.37
N PRO A 177 6.43 14.75 11.25
CA PRO A 177 7.05 14.95 9.95
C PRO A 177 7.61 13.67 9.33
N ASP A 178 8.17 12.78 10.16
CA ASP A 178 8.98 11.66 9.67
C ASP A 178 8.49 10.30 10.16
N ALA A 179 8.03 9.47 9.22
CA ALA A 179 7.57 8.12 9.49
C ALA A 179 8.68 7.20 10.01
N TRP A 180 9.94 7.46 9.61
CA TRP A 180 11.06 6.55 9.89
C TRP A 180 11.46 6.55 11.36
N THR A 181 11.33 7.71 12.01
CA THR A 181 11.58 7.91 13.44
C THR A 181 10.31 7.83 14.30
N SER A 182 9.13 7.95 13.68
CA SER A 182 7.83 7.81 14.35
C SER A 182 7.66 6.43 14.96
N GLY A 183 7.23 6.32 16.22
CA GLY A 183 6.86 5.04 16.85
C GLY A 183 5.61 4.38 16.24
N LEU A 184 4.80 5.13 15.49
CA LEU A 184 3.48 4.71 15.01
C LEU A 184 3.51 3.93 13.69
N LEU A 185 4.64 3.89 12.97
CA LEU A 185 4.73 3.24 11.65
C LEU A 185 4.28 1.76 11.64
N PRO A 186 4.66 0.88 12.59
CA PRO A 186 4.14 -0.49 12.67
C PRO A 186 2.62 -0.54 12.82
N ALA A 187 2.07 0.28 13.73
CA ALA A 187 0.63 0.36 13.96
C ALA A 187 -0.12 0.90 12.73
N ALA A 188 0.52 1.77 11.94
CA ALA A 188 -0.04 2.29 10.70
C ALA A 188 -0.08 1.23 9.60
N LEU A 189 0.94 0.38 9.48
CA LEU A 189 0.92 -0.77 8.56
C LEU A 189 -0.09 -1.85 9.01
N GLN A 190 -0.24 -2.08 10.32
CA GLN A 190 -1.30 -2.96 10.85
C GLN A 190 -2.70 -2.41 10.55
N LEU A 191 -2.88 -1.09 10.68
CA LEU A 191 -4.12 -0.42 10.30
C LEU A 191 -4.35 -0.46 8.77
N LEU A 192 -3.31 -0.38 7.96
CA LEU A 192 -3.39 -0.61 6.52
C LEU A 192 -3.90 -2.03 6.22
N ALA A 193 -3.31 -3.07 6.81
CA ALA A 193 -3.75 -4.46 6.63
C ALA A 193 -5.22 -4.66 7.05
N ASP A 194 -5.65 -4.06 8.17
CA ASP A 194 -7.04 -4.04 8.63
C ASP A 194 -7.99 -3.39 7.62
N LEU A 195 -7.62 -2.22 7.09
CA LEU A 195 -8.43 -1.50 6.11
C LEU A 195 -8.50 -2.22 4.77
N LEU A 196 -7.43 -2.90 4.35
CA LEU A 196 -7.45 -3.77 3.17
C LEU A 196 -8.40 -4.97 3.36
N ARG A 197 -8.43 -5.60 4.54
CA ARG A 197 -9.43 -6.64 4.86
C ARG A 197 -10.87 -6.11 4.73
N ARG A 198 -11.12 -4.90 5.25
CA ARG A 198 -12.45 -4.26 5.12
C ARG A 198 -12.78 -3.91 3.68
N LEU A 199 -11.81 -3.38 2.92
CA LEU A 199 -11.97 -3.06 1.50
C LEU A 199 -12.32 -4.32 0.70
N HIS A 200 -11.56 -5.41 0.89
CA HIS A 200 -11.85 -6.69 0.26
C HIS A 200 -13.25 -7.21 0.58
N THR A 201 -13.70 -7.04 1.82
CA THR A 201 -15.05 -7.42 2.24
C THR A 201 -16.12 -6.56 1.56
N VAL A 202 -15.94 -5.22 1.53
CA VAL A 202 -16.86 -4.28 0.87
C VAL A 202 -16.94 -4.53 -0.63
N CYS A 203 -15.84 -4.92 -1.24
CA CYS A 203 -15.78 -5.25 -2.65
C CYS A 203 -16.21 -6.69 -2.96
N GLU A 204 -16.54 -7.52 -1.97
CA GLU A 204 -16.89 -8.94 -2.15
C GLU A 204 -15.76 -9.78 -2.79
N GLY A 205 -14.51 -9.40 -2.56
CA GLY A 205 -13.34 -10.09 -3.08
C GLY A 205 -12.06 -9.27 -2.94
N ALA A 206 -10.91 -9.94 -3.04
CA ALA A 206 -9.61 -9.27 -3.00
C ALA A 206 -9.49 -8.32 -4.22
N VAL A 207 -9.04 -7.08 -4.03
CA VAL A 207 -8.96 -6.07 -5.10
C VAL A 207 -7.54 -5.56 -5.26
N PRO A 208 -7.13 -5.19 -6.48
CA PRO A 208 -5.81 -4.65 -6.71
C PRO A 208 -5.65 -3.27 -6.05
N VAL A 209 -4.51 -3.06 -5.38
CA VAL A 209 -4.21 -1.83 -4.64
C VAL A 209 -2.77 -1.38 -4.87
N ASN A 210 -2.58 -0.07 -4.90
CA ASN A 210 -1.28 0.55 -4.67
C ASN A 210 -1.33 1.22 -3.29
N ALA A 211 -0.28 1.09 -2.50
CA ALA A 211 -0.12 1.84 -1.27
C ALA A 211 1.31 2.37 -1.16
N TRP A 212 1.51 3.55 -0.59
CA TRP A 212 2.84 4.12 -0.43
C TRP A 212 2.94 5.07 0.75
N LEU A 213 4.18 5.27 1.20
CA LEU A 213 4.51 6.13 2.33
C LEU A 213 5.01 7.49 1.84
N HIS A 214 4.38 8.54 2.35
CA HIS A 214 4.86 9.90 2.29
C HIS A 214 5.55 10.27 3.60
N THR A 215 6.69 10.95 3.54
CA THR A 215 7.44 11.44 4.71
C THR A 215 8.03 12.82 4.41
N GLY A 216 8.29 13.65 5.44
CA GLY A 216 9.01 14.91 5.34
C GLY A 216 8.35 16.08 6.08
N THR A 217 7.10 16.42 5.73
CA THR A 217 6.35 17.53 6.36
C THR A 217 5.30 17.00 7.35
N ARG A 218 4.48 16.07 6.88
CA ARG A 218 3.51 15.28 7.65
C ARG A 218 3.44 13.91 7.00
N TRP A 219 3.98 12.91 7.69
CA TRP A 219 3.99 11.57 7.12
C TRP A 219 2.60 10.94 7.16
N HIS A 220 2.31 10.14 6.15
CA HIS A 220 1.08 9.37 6.04
C HIS A 220 1.26 8.21 5.05
N LEU A 221 0.43 7.18 5.20
CA LEU A 221 0.24 6.16 4.17
C LEU A 221 -0.94 6.56 3.31
N GLU A 222 -0.76 6.49 2.00
CA GLU A 222 -1.82 6.66 1.02
C GLU A 222 -2.13 5.30 0.38
N VAL A 223 -3.42 4.99 0.22
CA VAL A 223 -3.90 3.77 -0.43
C VAL A 223 -4.79 4.14 -1.59
N PHE A 224 -4.47 3.59 -2.75
CA PHE A 224 -5.11 3.86 -4.02
C PHE A 224 -5.67 2.56 -4.61
N PRO A 225 -6.92 2.21 -4.31
CA PRO A 225 -7.56 1.04 -4.90
C PRO A 225 -7.75 1.18 -6.41
N ARG A 226 -7.43 0.13 -7.16
CA ARG A 226 -7.52 0.09 -8.62
C ARG A 226 -8.89 -0.42 -9.07
N LEU A 227 -9.95 0.18 -8.53
CA LEU A 227 -11.34 -0.20 -8.81
C LEU A 227 -11.90 0.38 -10.11
N THR A 228 -11.22 1.39 -10.66
CA THR A 228 -11.51 2.02 -11.94
C THR A 228 -10.25 2.13 -12.78
N VAL A 229 -10.40 1.96 -14.09
CA VAL A 229 -9.32 2.21 -15.04
C VAL A 229 -9.23 3.71 -15.31
N LEU A 230 -8.09 4.32 -15.00
CA LEU A 230 -7.83 5.72 -15.33
C LEU A 230 -7.76 5.88 -16.86
N ALA A 231 -8.48 6.84 -17.41
CA ALA A 231 -8.57 7.08 -18.85
C ALA A 231 -8.05 8.49 -19.19
N GLY A 232 -8.31 8.94 -20.42
CA GLY A 232 -7.71 10.17 -20.95
C GLY A 232 -8.00 11.45 -20.15
N VAL A 233 -9.12 11.52 -19.42
CA VAL A 233 -9.42 12.70 -18.58
C VAL A 233 -8.56 12.68 -17.32
N GLU A 234 -8.45 11.53 -16.67
CA GLU A 234 -7.62 11.34 -15.49
C GLU A 234 -6.13 11.48 -15.82
N LEU A 235 -5.67 10.76 -16.86
CA LEU A 235 -4.27 10.71 -17.26
C LEU A 235 -3.80 11.98 -17.97
N GLY A 236 -4.65 12.59 -18.80
CA GLY A 236 -4.27 13.73 -19.64
C GLY A 236 -4.55 15.09 -19.00
N ALA A 237 -5.64 15.22 -18.23
CA ALA A 237 -6.03 16.49 -17.62
C ALA A 237 -5.82 16.53 -16.10
N GLY A 238 -5.46 15.40 -15.45
CA GLY A 238 -5.35 15.31 -14.00
C GLY A 238 -6.70 15.46 -13.27
N LEU A 239 -7.81 15.30 -13.99
CA LEU A 239 -9.16 15.42 -13.44
C LEU A 239 -9.72 14.04 -13.14
N TYR A 240 -9.79 13.71 -11.85
CA TYR A 240 -10.25 12.41 -11.39
C TYR A 240 -11.77 12.31 -11.32
N VAL A 241 -12.33 11.21 -11.85
CA VAL A 241 -13.75 10.88 -11.78
C VAL A 241 -13.96 9.75 -10.78
N ASN A 242 -14.43 10.11 -9.58
CA ASN A 242 -14.71 9.17 -8.52
C ASN A 242 -16.18 8.76 -8.52
N THR A 243 -16.46 7.46 -8.58
CA THR A 243 -17.82 6.90 -8.65
C THR A 243 -18.44 6.64 -7.28
N VAL A 244 -17.65 6.70 -6.20
CA VAL A 244 -18.10 6.53 -4.81
C VAL A 244 -17.66 7.76 -4.04
N SER A 245 -18.58 8.48 -3.41
CA SER A 245 -18.18 9.66 -2.64
C SER A 245 -17.39 9.25 -1.39
N PRO A 246 -16.44 10.08 -0.91
CA PRO A 246 -15.66 9.79 0.30
C PRO A 246 -16.52 9.53 1.54
N GLU A 247 -17.67 10.21 1.66
CA GLU A 247 -18.62 10.03 2.77
C GLU A 247 -19.20 8.62 2.78
N VAL A 248 -19.64 8.14 1.61
CA VAL A 248 -20.22 6.80 1.42
C VAL A 248 -19.15 5.73 1.62
N ALA A 249 -17.96 5.92 1.03
CA ALA A 249 -16.83 5.00 1.18
C ALA A 249 -16.44 4.84 2.66
N ALA A 250 -16.29 5.95 3.38
CA ALA A 250 -15.96 5.93 4.79
C ALA A 250 -17.07 5.28 5.64
N GLU A 251 -18.35 5.54 5.34
CA GLU A 251 -19.48 4.89 6.04
C GLU A 251 -19.50 3.38 5.85
N GLN A 252 -19.25 2.90 4.63
CA GLN A 252 -19.20 1.47 4.33
C GLN A 252 -18.02 0.78 5.04
N LEU A 253 -16.83 1.36 4.95
CA LEU A 253 -15.63 0.83 5.63
C LEU A 253 -15.76 0.88 7.16
N ARG A 254 -16.46 1.87 7.72
CA ARG A 254 -16.79 1.93 9.16
C ARG A 254 -17.66 0.77 9.62
N ARG A 255 -18.66 0.42 8.82
CA ARG A 255 -19.64 -0.64 9.16
C ARG A 255 -19.05 -2.04 9.02
N THR A 256 -18.07 -2.20 8.14
CA THR A 256 -17.35 -3.45 7.95
C THR A 256 -16.34 -3.65 9.08
N LYS A 257 -16.53 -4.73 9.85
CA LYS A 257 -15.52 -5.19 10.81
C LYS A 257 -14.57 -6.16 10.12
N SER A 258 -13.31 -6.12 10.53
CA SER A 258 -12.23 -6.95 10.01
C SER A 258 -12.12 -8.29 10.72
#